data_AF-K1WYI7-F1
#
_entry.id   AF-K1WYI7-F1
#
_cell.length_a   1.000
_cell.length_b   1.000
_cell.length_c   1.000
_cell.angle_alpha   90.00
_cell.angle_beta   90.00
_cell.angle_gamma   90.00
#
_symmetry.space_group_name_H-M   'P 1'
#
loop_
_entity.id
_entity.type
_entity.pdbx_description
1 polymer ?
#
loop_
_entity_poly.entity_id
_entity_poly.type
_entity_poly.pdbx_seq_one_letter_code
_entity_poly.pdbx_strand_id
1 'polypeptide(L)'
;MDNQLVQEKQFLKRYNLLPSFDEVSIFLMTLAVILVFLTQPTMQDLLIQKVVISVDGKAALMLVLYVCGMIFAIYHAFSRKTKSNTAKFLMLWFAILTNIFIGLYLGITSYHELHGFMKILPILNIADAIWLYLLFRTGILDIDAISDRDATLNEIVFGSIIIYTIFVVSQYIFGNQWPVTISLTTIYATSISHMFQPIFGQSDKIIEKDFLVKKANQQIKSKSIK
;
A
#
# COMPACT_ATOMS: atom_id res chain seq x y z
N MET A 1 16.40 9.74 -20.07
CA MET A 1 15.93 10.27 -18.77
C MET A 1 16.83 11.43 -18.43
N ASP A 2 16.25 12.59 -18.10
CA ASP A 2 17.05 13.80 -17.83
C ASP A 2 17.95 13.58 -16.61
N ASN A 3 19.22 13.99 -16.69
CA ASN A 3 20.17 13.86 -15.59
C ASN A 3 19.67 14.54 -14.32
N GLN A 4 18.88 15.60 -14.45
CA GLN A 4 18.26 16.30 -13.33
C GLN A 4 17.27 15.41 -12.57
N LEU A 5 16.36 14.70 -13.27
CA LEU A 5 15.37 13.83 -12.65
C LEU A 5 16.02 12.70 -11.85
N VAL A 6 17.14 12.16 -12.35
CA VAL A 6 17.92 11.13 -11.65
C VAL A 6 18.47 11.66 -10.34
N GLN A 7 19.02 12.88 -10.34
CA GLN A 7 19.57 13.53 -9.14
C GLN A 7 18.47 13.82 -8.11
N GLU A 8 17.31 14.31 -8.55
CA GLU A 8 16.15 14.55 -7.68
C GLU A 8 15.64 13.25 -7.03
N LYS A 9 15.48 12.18 -7.81
CA LYS A 9 15.08 10.86 -7.29
C LYS A 9 16.08 10.33 -6.27
N GLN A 10 17.38 10.47 -6.53
CA GLN A 10 18.43 10.07 -5.58
C GLN A 10 18.43 10.91 -4.30
N PHE A 11 18.21 12.22 -4.41
CA PHE A 11 18.11 13.11 -3.25
C PHE A 11 16.93 12.70 -2.36
N LEU A 12 15.73 12.54 -2.92
CA LEU A 12 14.55 12.16 -2.15
C LEU A 12 14.69 10.78 -1.51
N LYS A 13 15.28 9.82 -2.24
CA LYS A 13 15.57 8.49 -1.71
C LYS A 13 16.56 8.54 -0.54
N ARG A 14 17.58 9.40 -0.58
CA ARG A 14 18.57 9.56 0.49
C ARG A 14 17.95 10.03 1.80
N TYR A 15 16.94 10.90 1.73
CA TYR A 15 16.24 11.42 2.91
C TYR A 15 14.97 10.63 3.27
N ASN A 16 14.72 9.49 2.63
CA ASN A 16 13.51 8.69 2.83
C ASN A 16 12.21 9.47 2.60
N LEU A 17 12.24 10.44 1.68
CA LEU A 17 11.09 11.27 1.28
C LEU A 17 10.37 10.70 0.05
N LEU A 18 10.96 9.70 -0.60
CA LEU A 18 10.36 8.98 -1.71
C LEU A 18 9.53 7.81 -1.13
N PRO A 19 8.20 7.82 -1.30
CA PRO A 19 7.35 6.73 -0.84
C PRO A 19 7.76 5.41 -1.50
N SER A 20 7.84 4.35 -0.70
CA SER A 20 8.06 2.99 -1.16
C SER A 20 6.95 2.10 -0.63
N PHE A 21 6.37 1.30 -1.50
CA PHE A 21 5.32 0.37 -1.14
C PHE A 21 5.79 -1.05 -1.42
N ASP A 22 5.72 -1.92 -0.42
CA ASP A 22 5.90 -3.36 -0.62
C ASP A 22 4.55 -4.08 -0.66
N GLU A 23 4.56 -5.36 -1.05
CA GLU A 23 3.34 -6.16 -1.14
C GLU A 23 2.53 -6.16 0.15
N VAL A 24 3.20 -6.24 1.31
CA VAL A 24 2.55 -6.23 2.63
C VAL A 24 1.79 -4.92 2.80
N SER A 25 2.43 -3.78 2.59
CA SER A 25 1.79 -2.48 2.77
C SER A 25 0.57 -2.29 1.86
N ILE A 26 0.65 -2.63 0.58
CA ILE A 26 -0.45 -2.44 -0.38
C ILE A 26 -1.59 -3.43 -0.10
N PHE A 27 -1.28 -4.66 0.29
CA PHE A 27 -2.27 -5.62 0.74
C PHE A 27 -3.01 -5.11 1.98
N LEU A 28 -2.28 -4.60 2.98
CA LEU A 28 -2.86 -4.06 4.21
C LEU A 28 -3.71 -2.82 3.96
N MET A 29 -3.30 -1.94 3.03
CA MET A 29 -4.13 -0.84 2.54
C MET A 29 -5.41 -1.35 1.86
N THR A 30 -5.31 -2.41 1.06
CA THR A 30 -6.47 -3.04 0.40
C THR A 30 -7.44 -3.62 1.42
N LEU A 31 -6.92 -4.29 2.45
CA LEU A 31 -7.71 -4.81 3.56
C LEU A 31 -8.45 -3.68 4.29
N ALA A 32 -7.78 -2.57 4.59
CA ALA A 32 -8.40 -1.41 5.23
C ALA A 32 -9.55 -0.83 4.40
N VAL A 33 -9.35 -0.66 3.09
CA VAL A 33 -10.39 -0.20 2.15
C VAL A 33 -11.58 -1.17 2.14
N ILE A 34 -11.34 -2.48 2.10
CA ILE A 34 -12.40 -3.49 2.14
C ILE A 34 -13.16 -3.44 3.47
N LEU A 35 -12.46 -3.38 4.60
CA LEU A 35 -13.09 -3.32 5.93
C LEU A 35 -14.02 -2.11 6.04
N VAL A 36 -13.56 -0.93 5.62
CA VAL A 36 -14.39 0.27 5.63
C VAL A 36 -15.55 0.16 4.65
N PHE A 37 -15.31 -0.28 3.43
CA PHE A 37 -16.37 -0.45 2.44
C PHE A 37 -17.48 -1.39 2.94
N LEU A 38 -17.13 -2.50 3.59
CA LEU A 38 -18.11 -3.48 4.10
C LEU A 38 -18.89 -2.99 5.33
N THR A 39 -18.35 -2.04 6.08
CA THR A 39 -18.91 -1.64 7.38
C THR A 39 -19.53 -0.24 7.39
N GLN A 40 -19.24 0.59 6.39
CA GLN A 40 -19.64 2.01 6.37
C GLN A 40 -20.58 2.29 5.19
N PRO A 41 -21.91 2.36 5.42
CA PRO A 41 -22.89 2.64 4.38
C PRO A 41 -22.62 3.95 3.64
N THR A 42 -22.13 4.98 4.34
CA THR A 42 -21.79 6.27 3.73
C THR A 42 -20.71 6.16 2.65
N MET A 43 -19.75 5.23 2.79
CA MET A 43 -18.76 4.97 1.75
C MET A 43 -19.38 4.24 0.56
N GLN A 44 -20.28 3.29 0.81
CA GLN A 44 -21.00 2.55 -0.22
C GLN A 44 -21.87 3.51 -1.05
N ASP A 45 -22.65 4.35 -0.38
CA ASP A 45 -23.51 5.36 -1.01
C ASP A 45 -22.71 6.33 -1.86
N LEU A 46 -21.57 6.80 -1.35
CA LEU A 46 -20.69 7.70 -2.10
C LEU A 46 -20.20 7.05 -3.39
N LEU A 47 -19.78 5.77 -3.36
CA LEU A 47 -19.35 5.04 -4.55
C LEU A 47 -20.50 4.82 -5.54
N ILE A 48 -21.68 4.43 -5.05
CA ILE A 48 -22.85 4.21 -5.91
C ILE A 48 -23.28 5.52 -6.57
N GLN A 49 -23.46 6.59 -5.79
CA GLN A 49 -23.95 7.86 -6.30
C GLN A 49 -22.96 8.56 -7.24
N LYS A 50 -21.67 8.56 -6.89
CA LYS A 50 -20.64 9.32 -7.64
C LYS A 50 -19.98 8.54 -8.76
N VAL A 51 -20.16 7.22 -8.84
CA VAL A 51 -19.50 6.42 -9.88
C VAL A 51 -20.50 5.65 -10.72
N VAL A 52 -21.48 4.99 -10.11
CA VAL A 52 -22.45 4.16 -10.85
C VAL A 52 -23.50 5.05 -11.52
N ILE A 53 -24.01 6.06 -10.83
CA ILE A 53 -25.13 6.87 -11.32
C ILE A 53 -24.68 8.03 -12.23
N SER A 54 -23.52 8.65 -11.96
CA SER A 54 -23.08 9.84 -12.69
C SER A 54 -22.41 9.58 -14.04
N VAL A 55 -22.27 8.32 -14.46
CA VAL A 55 -21.78 7.79 -15.76
C VAL A 55 -20.87 8.75 -16.54
N ASP A 56 -19.78 9.21 -15.92
CA ASP A 56 -18.63 9.74 -16.65
C ASP A 56 -17.72 8.55 -16.98
N GLY A 57 -17.52 8.27 -18.27
CA GLY A 57 -16.65 7.18 -18.71
C GLY A 57 -15.24 7.24 -18.12
N LYS A 58 -14.74 8.45 -17.79
CA LYS A 58 -13.46 8.62 -17.10
C LYS A 58 -13.49 8.11 -15.66
N ALA A 59 -14.54 8.41 -14.91
CA ALA A 59 -14.71 7.95 -13.54
C ALA A 59 -14.86 6.42 -13.49
N ALA A 60 -15.63 5.84 -14.43
CA ALA A 60 -15.76 4.40 -14.55
C ALA A 60 -14.41 3.73 -14.87
N LEU A 61 -13.62 4.29 -15.80
CA LEU A 61 -12.29 3.79 -16.10
C LEU A 61 -11.35 3.87 -14.89
N MET A 62 -11.35 5.00 -14.16
CA MET A 62 -10.56 5.14 -12.93
C MET A 62 -10.95 4.10 -11.88
N LEU A 63 -12.25 3.84 -11.70
CA LEU A 63 -12.72 2.79 -10.79
C LEU A 63 -12.25 1.40 -11.23
N VAL A 64 -12.32 1.07 -12.51
CA VAL A 64 -11.82 -0.22 -13.02
C VAL A 64 -10.34 -0.37 -12.75
N LEU A 65 -9.52 0.66 -13.03
CA LEU A 65 -8.08 0.64 -12.75
C LEU A 65 -7.80 0.48 -11.25
N TYR A 66 -8.56 1.17 -10.41
CA TYR A 66 -8.47 1.07 -8.95
C TYR A 66 -8.76 -0.35 -8.46
N VAL A 67 -9.86 -0.96 -8.93
CA VAL A 67 -10.25 -2.33 -8.57
C VAL A 67 -9.22 -3.34 -9.09
N CYS A 68 -8.70 -3.17 -10.30
CA CYS A 68 -7.62 -4.01 -10.82
C CYS A 68 -6.38 -3.93 -9.94
N GLY A 69 -5.98 -2.74 -9.48
CA GLY A 69 -4.86 -2.56 -8.56
C GLY A 69 -5.06 -3.30 -7.23
N MET A 70 -6.27 -3.24 -6.65
CA MET A 70 -6.64 -4.01 -5.45
C MET A 70 -6.54 -5.52 -5.69
N ILE A 71 -7.07 -6.01 -6.82
CA ILE A 71 -7.01 -7.44 -7.17
C ILE A 71 -5.56 -7.91 -7.29
N PHE A 72 -4.69 -7.13 -7.95
CA PHE A 72 -3.27 -7.45 -8.05
C PHE A 72 -2.58 -7.44 -6.68
N ALA A 73 -2.91 -6.48 -5.81
CA ALA A 73 -2.37 -6.44 -4.45
C ALA A 73 -2.72 -7.70 -3.65
N ILE A 74 -3.98 -8.14 -3.70
CA ILE A 74 -4.41 -9.38 -3.06
C ILE A 74 -3.72 -10.59 -3.70
N TYR A 75 -3.73 -10.67 -5.03
CA TYR A 75 -3.14 -11.79 -5.76
C TYR A 75 -1.66 -11.99 -5.41
N HIS A 76 -0.87 -10.91 -5.46
CA HIS A 76 0.57 -10.98 -5.22
C HIS A 76 0.91 -11.20 -3.76
N ALA A 77 0.11 -10.70 -2.81
CA ALA A 77 0.31 -11.02 -1.40
C ALA A 77 0.30 -12.55 -1.15
N PHE A 78 -0.55 -13.31 -1.83
CA PHE A 78 -0.61 -14.77 -1.68
C PHE A 78 0.16 -15.54 -2.75
N SER A 79 0.73 -14.87 -3.74
CA SER A 79 1.41 -15.49 -4.88
C SER A 79 2.87 -15.08 -4.92
N ARG A 80 3.78 -16.06 -4.76
CA ARG A 80 5.24 -15.87 -4.93
C ARG A 80 5.66 -15.74 -6.40
N LYS A 81 4.79 -15.18 -7.25
CA LYS A 81 5.07 -14.99 -8.67
C LYS A 81 5.66 -13.61 -8.89
N THR A 82 6.61 -13.54 -9.82
CA THR A 82 7.19 -12.28 -10.26
C THR A 82 6.10 -11.32 -10.76
N LYS A 83 6.17 -10.07 -10.32
CA LYS A 83 5.20 -9.03 -10.68
C LYS A 83 5.54 -8.52 -12.08
N SER A 84 4.55 -8.42 -12.94
CA SER A 84 4.74 -7.74 -14.22
C SER A 84 4.77 -6.21 -14.01
N ASN A 85 5.40 -5.48 -14.93
CA ASN A 85 5.40 -4.01 -14.88
C ASN A 85 3.98 -3.43 -14.87
N THR A 86 3.04 -4.07 -15.57
CA THR A 86 1.62 -3.69 -15.58
C THR A 86 0.98 -3.90 -14.21
N ALA A 87 1.24 -5.03 -13.55
CA ALA A 87 0.71 -5.28 -12.21
C ALA A 87 1.25 -4.25 -11.20
N LYS A 88 2.56 -3.97 -11.22
CA LYS A 88 3.16 -2.92 -10.38
C LYS A 88 2.54 -1.56 -10.65
N PHE A 89 2.39 -1.18 -11.92
CA PHE A 89 1.77 0.08 -12.29
C PHE A 89 0.35 0.21 -11.74
N LEU A 90 -0.48 -0.83 -11.85
CA LEU A 90 -1.85 -0.82 -11.31
C LEU A 90 -1.88 -0.79 -9.78
N MET A 91 -0.97 -1.51 -9.12
CA MET A 91 -0.82 -1.47 -7.65
C MET A 91 -0.40 -0.08 -7.16
N LEU A 92 0.53 0.58 -7.87
CA LEU A 92 0.95 1.95 -7.58
C LEU A 92 -0.20 2.94 -7.78
N TRP A 93 -0.94 2.82 -8.88
CA TRP A 93 -2.11 3.64 -9.14
C TRP A 93 -3.15 3.50 -8.03
N PHE A 94 -3.44 2.27 -7.60
CA PHE A 94 -4.31 2.02 -6.46
C PHE A 94 -3.82 2.76 -5.21
N ALA A 95 -2.55 2.57 -4.81
CA ALA A 95 -2.00 3.21 -3.61
C ALA A 95 -2.07 4.74 -3.67
N ILE A 96 -1.73 5.35 -4.81
CA ILE A 96 -1.79 6.80 -5.01
C ILE A 96 -3.24 7.29 -4.94
N LEU A 97 -4.17 6.64 -5.66
CA LEU A 97 -5.58 7.04 -5.67
C LEU A 97 -6.22 6.90 -4.29
N THR A 98 -5.90 5.84 -3.54
CA THR A 98 -6.36 5.67 -2.17
C THR A 98 -5.90 6.83 -1.29
N ASN A 99 -4.60 7.17 -1.30
CA ASN A 99 -4.08 8.27 -0.49
C ASN A 99 -4.64 9.63 -0.92
N ILE A 100 -4.74 9.91 -2.22
CA ILE A 100 -5.35 11.16 -2.72
C ILE A 100 -6.81 11.24 -2.31
N PHE A 101 -7.58 10.17 -2.48
CA PHE A 101 -8.99 10.12 -2.13
C PHE A 101 -9.20 10.37 -0.63
N ILE A 102 -8.46 9.66 0.22
CA ILE A 102 -8.55 9.85 1.68
C ILE A 102 -8.13 11.26 2.06
N GLY A 103 -6.99 11.75 1.55
CA GLY A 103 -6.44 13.04 1.93
C GLY A 103 -7.33 14.20 1.52
N LEU A 104 -7.88 14.18 0.30
CA LEU A 104 -8.82 15.19 -0.14
C LEU A 104 -10.18 15.06 0.56
N TYR A 105 -10.71 13.85 0.70
CA TYR A 105 -12.01 13.66 1.33
C TYR A 105 -11.97 14.09 2.80
N LEU A 106 -11.04 13.53 3.58
CA LEU A 106 -10.85 13.90 4.99
C LEU A 106 -10.53 15.39 5.14
N GLY A 107 -9.70 15.92 4.23
CA GLY A 107 -9.31 17.31 4.20
C GLY A 107 -10.48 18.28 4.02
N ILE A 108 -11.45 17.93 3.17
CA ILE A 108 -12.57 18.80 2.84
C ILE A 108 -13.75 18.60 3.81
N THR A 109 -14.10 17.37 4.13
CA THR A 109 -15.33 17.07 4.88
C THR A 109 -15.13 17.17 6.38
N SER A 110 -13.99 16.72 6.91
CA SER A 110 -13.77 16.61 8.35
C SER A 110 -13.05 17.82 8.96
N TYR A 111 -12.49 18.74 8.17
CA TYR A 111 -11.70 19.87 8.70
C TYR A 111 -12.48 20.79 9.64
N HIS A 112 -13.78 20.99 9.36
CA HIS A 112 -14.65 21.85 10.16
C HIS A 112 -15.18 21.16 11.42
N GLU A 113 -15.26 19.84 11.43
CA GLU A 113 -15.81 19.04 12.52
C GLU A 113 -14.78 18.69 13.59
N LEU A 114 -13.48 18.77 13.24
CA LEU A 114 -12.39 18.47 14.16
C LEU A 114 -12.01 19.69 15.00
N HIS A 115 -11.74 19.49 16.28
CA HIS A 115 -11.34 20.55 17.22
C HIS A 115 -9.88 20.42 17.68
N GLY A 116 -9.23 21.56 17.93
CA GLY A 116 -7.88 21.63 18.50
C GLY A 116 -6.82 20.92 17.66
N PHE A 117 -5.97 20.14 18.33
CA PHE A 117 -4.84 19.43 17.74
C PHE A 117 -5.24 18.42 16.65
N MET A 118 -6.48 17.91 16.68
CA MET A 118 -6.97 16.93 15.70
C MET A 118 -7.05 17.48 14.27
N LYS A 119 -7.09 18.82 14.09
CA LYS A 119 -7.06 19.46 12.75
C LYS A 119 -5.75 19.25 11.99
N ILE A 120 -4.66 18.91 12.70
CA ILE A 120 -3.37 18.67 12.06
C ILE A 120 -3.42 17.42 11.17
N LEU A 121 -4.20 16.41 11.54
CA LEU A 121 -4.30 15.16 10.78
C LEU A 121 -4.84 15.37 9.35
N PRO A 122 -6.00 16.03 9.12
CA PRO A 122 -6.43 16.38 7.77
C PRO A 122 -5.41 17.19 6.98
N ILE A 123 -4.74 18.16 7.62
CA ILE A 123 -3.74 19.01 6.94
C ILE A 123 -2.56 18.15 6.44
N LEU A 124 -2.04 17.26 7.29
CA LEU A 124 -0.97 16.35 6.92
C LEU A 124 -1.39 15.38 5.80
N ASN A 125 -2.62 14.87 5.84
CA ASN A 125 -3.14 14.00 4.78
C ASN A 125 -3.34 14.74 3.44
N ILE A 126 -3.79 16.01 3.46
CA ILE A 126 -3.83 16.84 2.24
C ILE A 126 -2.42 17.05 1.70
N ALA A 127 -1.47 17.39 2.57
CA ALA A 127 -0.09 17.62 2.18
C ALA A 127 0.54 16.36 1.56
N ASP A 128 0.32 15.19 2.17
CA ASP A 128 0.78 13.90 1.65
C ASP A 128 0.13 13.55 0.30
N ALA A 129 -1.18 13.78 0.15
CA ALA A 129 -1.89 13.59 -1.11
C ALA A 129 -1.33 14.48 -2.23
N ILE A 130 -1.09 15.76 -1.94
CA ILE A 130 -0.50 16.71 -2.90
C ILE A 130 0.92 16.27 -3.26
N TRP A 131 1.72 15.88 -2.25
CA TRP A 131 3.09 15.42 -2.45
C TRP A 131 3.15 14.18 -3.35
N LEU A 132 2.37 13.15 -3.05
CA LEU A 132 2.24 11.93 -3.87
C LEU A 132 1.81 12.25 -5.30
N TYR A 133 0.82 13.13 -5.47
CA TYR A 133 0.36 13.56 -6.79
C TYR A 133 1.47 14.24 -7.59
N LEU A 134 2.23 15.16 -6.98
CA LEU A 134 3.32 15.87 -7.63
C LEU A 134 4.47 14.93 -8.03
N LEU A 135 4.86 14.02 -7.13
CA LEU A 135 5.89 13.03 -7.43
C LEU A 135 5.48 12.09 -8.58
N PHE A 136 4.22 11.68 -8.61
CA PHE A 136 3.69 10.85 -9.70
C PHE A 136 3.63 11.63 -11.02
N ARG A 137 3.15 12.88 -10.98
CA ARG A 137 3.00 13.73 -12.17
C ARG A 137 4.33 14.08 -12.82
N THR A 138 5.39 14.26 -12.02
CA THR A 138 6.76 14.55 -12.48
C THR A 138 7.51 13.30 -12.93
N GLY A 139 6.96 12.10 -12.72
CA GLY A 139 7.61 10.83 -13.05
C GLY A 139 8.74 10.45 -12.08
N ILE A 140 8.86 11.15 -10.94
CA ILE A 140 9.80 10.78 -9.86
C ILE A 140 9.32 9.51 -9.16
N LEU A 141 8.00 9.42 -8.92
CA LEU A 141 7.33 8.23 -8.42
C LEU A 141 6.85 7.38 -9.61
N ASP A 142 7.52 6.26 -9.84
CA ASP A 142 7.27 5.31 -10.92
C ASP A 142 7.10 3.89 -10.37
N ILE A 143 7.03 2.91 -11.27
CA ILE A 143 6.83 1.49 -10.91
C ILE A 143 7.91 0.92 -9.97
N ASP A 144 9.08 1.57 -9.87
CA ASP A 144 10.15 1.15 -8.96
C ASP A 144 9.80 1.45 -7.49
N ALA A 145 8.79 2.29 -7.24
CA ALA A 145 8.24 2.50 -5.91
C ALA A 145 7.56 1.24 -5.36
N ILE A 146 7.16 0.31 -6.23
CA ILE A 146 6.61 -1.00 -5.86
C ILE A 146 7.75 -2.00 -5.75
N SER A 147 8.04 -2.39 -4.51
CA SER A 147 9.09 -3.37 -4.20
C SER A 147 8.81 -4.71 -4.86
N ASP A 148 9.85 -5.35 -5.40
CA ASP A 148 9.79 -6.73 -5.88
C ASP A 148 9.74 -7.75 -4.75
N ARG A 149 10.01 -7.32 -3.52
CA ARG A 149 9.97 -8.17 -2.33
C ARG A 149 8.63 -8.89 -2.21
N ASP A 150 8.70 -10.21 -2.11
CA ASP A 150 7.54 -11.04 -1.81
C ASP A 150 7.20 -10.96 -0.32
N ALA A 151 5.92 -10.83 -0.02
CA ALA A 151 5.39 -10.86 1.33
C ALA A 151 5.42 -12.29 1.88
N THR A 152 5.87 -12.43 3.12
CA THR A 152 5.72 -13.71 3.80
C THR A 152 4.30 -13.85 4.32
N LEU A 153 3.79 -15.09 4.37
CA LEU A 153 2.46 -15.36 4.91
C LEU A 153 2.32 -14.88 6.36
N ASN A 154 3.40 -14.98 7.14
CA ASN A 154 3.42 -14.49 8.52
C ASN A 154 3.21 -12.97 8.59
N GLU A 155 3.87 -12.20 7.74
CA GLU A 155 3.71 -10.75 7.71
C GLU A 155 2.29 -10.34 7.31
N ILE A 156 1.70 -11.06 6.36
CA ILE A 156 0.32 -10.83 5.92
C ILE A 156 -0.65 -11.10 7.07
N VAL A 157 -0.51 -12.24 7.75
CA VAL A 157 -1.40 -12.63 8.86
C VAL A 157 -1.25 -11.66 10.03
N PHE A 158 -0.02 -11.42 10.51
CA PHE A 158 0.22 -10.49 11.62
C PHE A 158 -0.18 -9.06 11.27
N GLY A 159 0.17 -8.59 10.07
CA GLY A 159 -0.24 -7.27 9.59
C GLY A 159 -1.75 -7.13 9.54
N SER A 160 -2.46 -8.16 9.07
CA SER A 160 -3.93 -8.16 8.99
C SER A 160 -4.56 -8.04 10.38
N ILE A 161 -4.04 -8.78 11.38
CA ILE A 161 -4.52 -8.72 12.76
C ILE A 161 -4.33 -7.31 13.34
N ILE A 162 -3.18 -6.69 13.09
CA ILE A 162 -2.90 -5.33 13.57
C ILE A 162 -3.83 -4.33 12.90
N ILE A 163 -3.95 -4.35 11.57
CA ILE A 163 -4.82 -3.45 10.82
C ILE A 163 -6.28 -3.62 11.23
N TYR A 164 -6.76 -4.85 11.39
CA TYR A 164 -8.10 -5.12 11.89
C TYR A 164 -8.32 -4.55 13.29
N THR A 165 -7.34 -4.71 14.18
CA THR A 165 -7.42 -4.16 15.55
C THR A 165 -7.46 -2.64 15.54
N ILE A 166 -6.59 -1.98 14.77
CA ILE A 166 -6.58 -0.52 14.61
C ILE A 166 -7.91 -0.04 14.03
N PHE A 167 -8.42 -0.73 13.01
CA PHE A 167 -9.72 -0.46 12.42
C PHE A 167 -10.83 -0.53 13.48
N VAL A 168 -10.91 -1.63 14.26
CA VAL A 168 -11.95 -1.81 15.28
C VAL A 168 -11.86 -0.74 16.36
N VAL A 169 -10.65 -0.47 16.88
CA VAL A 169 -10.43 0.53 17.93
C VAL A 169 -10.78 1.93 17.41
N SER A 170 -10.29 2.31 16.23
CA SER A 170 -10.59 3.62 15.64
C SER A 170 -12.09 3.79 15.39
N GLN A 171 -12.72 2.80 14.75
CA GLN A 171 -14.09 2.94 14.26
C GLN A 171 -15.13 2.78 15.36
N TYR A 172 -15.00 1.76 16.22
CA TYR A 172 -16.07 1.40 17.16
C TYR A 172 -15.79 1.83 18.60
N ILE A 173 -14.52 1.98 18.99
CA ILE A 173 -14.17 2.45 20.34
C ILE A 173 -14.07 3.97 20.36
N PHE A 174 -13.33 4.57 19.41
CA PHE A 174 -13.18 6.02 19.33
C PHE A 174 -14.27 6.72 18.53
N GLY A 175 -15.09 5.97 17.77
CA GLY A 175 -16.16 6.56 16.96
C GLY A 175 -15.63 7.46 15.84
N ASN A 176 -14.40 7.24 15.38
CA ASN A 176 -13.82 8.04 14.31
C ASN A 176 -14.62 7.87 13.01
N GLN A 177 -14.68 8.93 12.22
CA GLN A 177 -15.24 8.84 10.87
C GLN A 177 -14.38 7.92 10.01
N TRP A 178 -15.02 7.24 9.07
CA TRP A 178 -14.36 6.28 8.21
C TRP A 178 -13.12 6.80 7.47
N PRO A 179 -13.02 8.08 7.01
CA PRO A 179 -11.81 8.57 6.34
C PRO A 179 -10.62 8.67 7.29
N VAL A 180 -10.88 9.04 8.56
CA VAL A 180 -9.86 9.05 9.63
C VAL A 180 -9.38 7.62 9.88
N THR A 181 -10.32 6.68 9.98
CA THR A 181 -9.99 5.27 10.17
C THR A 181 -9.15 4.72 9.02
N ILE A 182 -9.52 4.97 7.75
CA ILE A 182 -8.68 4.52 6.62
C ILE A 182 -7.30 5.18 6.69
N SER A 183 -7.21 6.50 6.89
CA SER A 183 -5.92 7.21 7.00
C SER A 183 -5.01 6.60 8.07
N LEU A 184 -5.53 6.33 9.27
CA LEU A 184 -4.75 5.67 10.32
C LEU A 184 -4.28 4.30 9.86
N THR A 185 -5.19 3.46 9.35
CA THR A 185 -4.81 2.11 8.91
C THR A 185 -3.81 2.12 7.74
N THR A 186 -3.85 3.08 6.82
CA THR A 186 -2.88 3.17 5.71
C THR A 186 -1.50 3.63 6.20
N ILE A 187 -1.44 4.58 7.14
CA ILE A 187 -0.18 4.99 7.79
C ILE A 187 0.46 3.81 8.53
N TYR A 188 -0.35 3.04 9.25
CA TYR A 188 0.16 1.84 9.93
C TYR A 188 0.51 0.74 8.95
N ALA A 189 -0.21 0.56 7.85
CA ALA A 189 0.11 -0.43 6.83
C ALA A 189 1.52 -0.22 6.23
N THR A 190 1.89 1.02 5.95
CA THR A 190 3.24 1.36 5.46
C THR A 190 4.29 1.28 6.56
N SER A 191 3.96 1.68 7.79
CA SER A 191 4.91 1.61 8.92
C SER A 191 5.22 0.15 9.33
N ILE A 192 4.21 -0.71 9.36
CA ILE A 192 4.32 -2.12 9.76
C ILE A 192 5.22 -2.89 8.81
N SER A 193 5.13 -2.63 7.50
CA SER A 193 5.96 -3.34 6.53
C SER A 193 7.46 -3.12 6.77
N HIS A 194 7.86 -1.89 7.10
CA HIS A 194 9.22 -1.56 7.49
C HIS A 194 9.65 -2.22 8.82
N MET A 195 8.74 -2.32 9.79
CA MET A 195 9.00 -2.98 11.08
C MET A 195 9.19 -4.50 10.94
N PHE A 196 8.53 -5.13 9.99
CA PHE A 196 8.58 -6.58 9.79
C PHE A 196 9.78 -7.07 9.00
N GLN A 197 10.35 -6.24 8.13
CA GLN A 197 11.52 -6.61 7.31
C GLN A 197 12.70 -7.18 8.12
N PRO A 198 13.12 -6.60 9.26
CA PRO A 198 14.20 -7.16 10.08
C PRO A 198 13.84 -8.50 10.72
N ILE A 199 12.57 -8.68 11.11
CA ILE A 199 12.10 -9.83 11.90
C ILE A 199 11.89 -11.05 11.01
N PHE A 200 11.17 -10.89 9.90
CA PHE A 200 10.79 -12.00 9.03
C PHE A 200 11.71 -12.15 7.81
N GLY A 201 12.28 -11.03 7.32
CA GLY A 201 13.14 -11.05 6.12
C GLY A 201 14.48 -11.77 6.29
N GLN A 202 14.95 -11.99 7.53
CA GLN A 202 16.15 -12.81 7.78
C GLN A 202 15.87 -14.31 7.67
N SER A 203 14.66 -14.75 8.03
CA SER A 203 14.28 -16.17 8.04
C SER A 203 14.36 -16.77 6.63
N ASP A 204 13.86 -16.06 5.62
CA ASP A 204 13.84 -16.56 4.24
C ASP A 204 15.24 -16.68 3.64
N LYS A 205 16.14 -15.73 3.92
CA LYS A 205 17.53 -15.78 3.45
C LYS A 205 18.29 -16.98 4.04
N ILE A 206 18.01 -17.32 5.29
CA ILE A 206 18.62 -18.49 5.95
C ILE A 206 18.11 -19.79 5.29
N ILE A 207 16.78 -19.90 5.11
CA ILE A 207 16.17 -21.08 4.49
C ILE A 207 16.66 -21.28 3.06
N GLU A 208 16.76 -20.20 2.26
CA GLU A 208 17.27 -20.26 0.89
C GLU A 208 18.74 -20.70 0.86
N LYS A 209 19.58 -20.12 1.72
CA LYS A 209 20.99 -20.51 1.84
C LYS A 209 21.14 -21.99 2.19
N ASP A 210 20.37 -22.48 3.16
CA ASP A 210 20.39 -23.89 3.56
C ASP A 210 19.93 -24.82 2.44
N PHE A 211 18.90 -24.42 1.67
CA PHE A 211 18.44 -25.17 0.51
C PHE A 211 19.51 -25.26 -0.59
N LEU A 212 20.16 -24.14 -0.92
CA LEU A 212 21.24 -24.09 -1.91
C LEU A 212 22.44 -24.93 -1.47
N VAL A 213 22.82 -24.89 -0.19
CA VAL A 213 23.89 -25.72 0.37
C VAL A 213 23.53 -27.21 0.27
N LYS A 214 22.29 -27.60 0.62
CA LYS A 214 21.82 -28.99 0.47
C LYS A 214 21.87 -29.45 -0.99
N LYS A 215 21.43 -28.61 -1.92
CA LYS A 215 21.46 -28.91 -3.37
C LYS A 215 22.89 -29.07 -3.90
N ALA A 216 23.81 -28.19 -3.50
CA ALA A 216 25.22 -28.28 -3.86
C ALA A 216 25.87 -29.58 -3.34
N ASN A 217 25.60 -29.94 -2.08
CA ASN A 217 26.11 -31.18 -1.48
C ASN A 217 25.59 -32.44 -2.18
N GLN A 218 24.32 -32.45 -2.61
CA GLN A 218 23.77 -33.55 -3.41
C GLN A 218 24.46 -33.67 -4.77
N GLN A 219 24.76 -32.56 -5.44
CA GLN A 219 25.50 -32.58 -6.71
C GLN A 219 26.93 -33.11 -6.54
N ILE A 220 27.63 -32.73 -5.46
CA ILE A 220 28.97 -33.24 -5.16
C ILE A 220 28.94 -34.76 -4.93
N LYS A 221 28.01 -35.25 -4.10
CA LYS A 221 27.85 -36.70 -3.87
C LYS A 221 27.52 -37.49 -5.14
N SER A 222 26.74 -36.91 -6.06
CA SER A 222 26.42 -37.57 -7.32
C SER A 222 27.61 -37.69 -8.28
N LYS A 223 28.60 -36.79 -8.17
CA LYS A 223 29.82 -36.82 -8.98
C LYS A 223 30.89 -37.77 -8.43
N SER A 224 30.93 -38.02 -7.12
CA SER A 224 31.94 -38.89 -6.50
C SER A 224 31.68 -40.40 -6.67
N ILE A 225 30.56 -40.79 -7.27
CA ILE A 225 30.16 -42.20 -7.47
C ILE A 225 30.43 -42.66 -8.93
N LYS A 226 30.97 -41.78 -9.78
CA LYS A 226 31.42 -42.10 -11.14
C LYS A 226 32.93 -42.13 -11.20
#